data_AF-A0A7X6ZP23-F1
#
_entry.id   AF-A0A7X6ZP23-F1
#
_cell.length_a   1.000
_cell.length_b   1.000
_cell.length_c   1.000
_cell.angle_alpha   90.00
_cell.angle_beta   90.00
_cell.angle_gamma   90.00
#
_symmetry.space_group_name_H-M   'P 1'
#
loop_
_entity.id
_entity.type
_entity.pdbx_description
1 polymer ?
#
loop_
_entity_poly.entity_id
_entity_poly.type
_entity_poly.pdbx_seq_one_letter_code
_entity_poly.pdbx_strand_id
1 'polypeptide(L)'
;MGNYHYIIAGLPDLLLDYGPQALNAASLQKSVTEMHSDKDRRIVDWLDFGLNKESISRHFYRAAAHHSNLFIKEYFAFDKCVRDARLCWLDGVTYEGEFEEYPRLKQIFAMDNLIERERQLDRFMWDKINEITSGELFNINVLLGFFTKARVVERWTQLDPESGRELFARLVNDVRGTFKGVNYES
;
A
#
# COMPACT_ATOMS: atom_id res chain seq x y z
N MET A 1 0.25 -12.21 -22.13
CA MET A 1 1.14 -11.40 -21.28
C MET A 1 0.45 -10.07 -21.06
N GLY A 2 0.15 -9.70 -19.82
CA GLY A 2 -0.57 -8.46 -19.54
C GLY A 2 0.29 -7.23 -19.85
N ASN A 3 -0.35 -6.10 -20.15
CA ASN A 3 0.31 -4.83 -20.49
C ASN A 3 1.02 -4.15 -19.29
N TYR A 4 1.37 -4.91 -18.24
CA TYR A 4 1.96 -4.41 -17.00
C TYR A 4 3.24 -3.64 -17.21
N HIS A 5 4.07 -4.08 -18.15
CA HIS A 5 5.31 -3.37 -18.50
C HIS A 5 5.02 -1.93 -18.96
N TYR A 6 4.12 -1.76 -19.93
CA TYR A 6 3.75 -0.44 -20.45
C TYR A 6 3.05 0.42 -19.40
N ILE A 7 2.16 -0.18 -18.62
CA ILE A 7 1.43 0.52 -17.55
C ILE A 7 2.41 1.04 -16.51
N ILE A 8 3.27 0.17 -15.96
CA ILE A 8 4.19 0.53 -14.90
C ILE A 8 5.21 1.55 -15.43
N ALA A 9 5.73 1.36 -16.65
CA ALA A 9 6.61 2.32 -17.33
C ALA A 9 5.99 3.73 -17.45
N GLY A 10 4.68 3.83 -17.66
CA GLY A 10 3.97 5.11 -17.75
C GLY A 10 3.55 5.72 -16.41
N LEU A 11 3.65 5.00 -15.28
CA LEU A 11 3.21 5.51 -13.97
C LEU A 11 3.92 6.80 -13.53
N PRO A 12 5.26 6.97 -13.71
CA PRO A 12 5.92 8.22 -13.35
C PRO A 12 5.35 9.43 -14.09
N ASP A 13 5.11 9.30 -15.39
CA ASP A 13 4.61 10.38 -16.23
C ASP A 13 3.15 10.69 -15.87
N LEU A 14 2.33 9.64 -15.70
CA LEU A 14 0.95 9.76 -15.25
C LEU A 14 0.86 10.50 -13.90
N LEU A 15 1.73 10.17 -12.93
CA LEU A 15 1.76 10.88 -11.65
C LEU A 15 2.10 12.36 -11.81
N LEU A 16 3.06 12.71 -12.66
CA LEU A 16 3.42 14.11 -12.91
C LEU A 16 2.25 14.92 -13.46
N ASP A 17 1.39 14.31 -14.28
CA ASP A 17 0.20 14.97 -14.84
C ASP A 17 -0.84 15.31 -13.77
N TYR A 18 -1.03 14.45 -12.76
CA TYR A 18 -1.94 14.73 -11.64
C TYR A 18 -1.33 15.74 -10.64
N GLY A 19 -0.03 15.64 -10.38
CA GLY A 19 0.61 16.40 -9.30
C GLY A 19 0.09 16.03 -7.90
N PRO A 20 0.68 16.60 -6.84
CA PRO A 20 0.42 16.18 -5.46
C PRO A 20 -0.98 16.55 -4.93
N GLN A 21 -1.58 17.64 -5.44
CA GLN A 21 -2.88 18.13 -4.95
C GLN A 21 -4.09 17.55 -5.69
N ALA A 22 -3.90 17.01 -6.91
CA ALA A 22 -4.98 16.40 -7.68
C ALA A 22 -4.88 14.87 -7.75
N LEU A 23 -3.98 14.25 -6.98
CA LEU A 23 -3.89 12.80 -6.89
C LEU A 23 -5.17 12.23 -6.26
N ASN A 24 -6.05 11.72 -7.13
CA ASN A 24 -7.20 10.91 -6.74
C ASN A 24 -6.87 9.45 -7.01
N ALA A 25 -6.67 8.66 -5.95
CA ALA A 25 -6.18 7.29 -6.10
C ALA A 25 -7.18 6.42 -6.88
N ALA A 26 -8.48 6.62 -6.68
CA ALA A 26 -9.53 5.87 -7.38
C ALA A 26 -9.57 6.17 -8.89
N SER A 27 -9.38 7.44 -9.27
CA SER A 27 -9.37 7.87 -10.67
C SER A 27 -8.13 7.35 -11.39
N LEU A 28 -6.97 7.46 -10.74
CA LEU A 28 -5.71 6.89 -11.22
C LEU A 28 -5.81 5.37 -11.42
N GLN A 29 -6.38 4.68 -10.43
CA GLN A 29 -6.62 3.24 -10.48
C GLN A 29 -7.58 2.87 -11.61
N LYS A 30 -8.63 3.65 -11.84
CA LYS A 30 -9.55 3.45 -12.97
C LYS A 30 -8.83 3.56 -14.31
N SER A 31 -8.04 4.61 -14.53
CA SER A 31 -7.26 4.80 -15.75
C SER A 31 -6.29 3.65 -16.02
N VAL A 32 -5.74 3.03 -14.97
CA VAL A 32 -4.86 1.87 -15.08
C VAL A 32 -5.63 0.54 -15.29
N THR A 33 -6.80 0.40 -14.65
CA THR A 33 -7.61 -0.84 -14.66
C THR A 33 -8.52 -1.02 -15.86
N GLU A 34 -8.76 0.04 -16.63
CA GLU A 34 -9.44 -0.07 -17.93
C GLU A 34 -8.71 -1.02 -18.89
N MET A 35 -7.38 -1.16 -18.72
CA MET A 35 -6.51 -2.02 -19.54
C MET A 35 -6.27 -3.43 -18.96
N HIS A 36 -6.95 -3.79 -17.87
CA HIS A 36 -6.74 -5.06 -17.16
C HIS A 36 -7.71 -6.17 -17.59
N SER A 37 -7.30 -7.42 -17.38
CA SER A 37 -8.17 -8.58 -17.53
C SER A 37 -9.24 -8.61 -16.42
N ASP A 38 -10.34 -9.32 -16.63
CA ASP A 38 -11.38 -9.47 -15.60
C ASP A 38 -10.85 -10.11 -14.31
N LYS A 39 -9.83 -10.97 -14.42
CA LYS A 39 -9.16 -11.56 -13.26
C LYS A 39 -8.46 -10.49 -12.42
N ASP A 40 -7.74 -9.58 -13.08
CA ASP A 40 -6.95 -8.55 -12.40
C ASP A 40 -7.86 -7.48 -11.80
N ARG A 41 -8.94 -7.11 -12.50
CA ARG A 41 -9.99 -6.24 -11.95
C ARG A 41 -10.55 -6.79 -10.64
N ARG A 42 -10.85 -8.09 -10.57
CA ARG A 42 -11.32 -8.72 -9.32
C ARG A 42 -10.30 -8.65 -8.19
N ILE A 43 -9.00 -8.76 -8.48
CA ILE A 43 -7.95 -8.64 -7.45
C ILE A 43 -7.92 -7.21 -6.92
N VAL A 44 -8.05 -6.25 -7.82
CA VAL A 44 -8.10 -4.82 -7.50
C VAL A 44 -9.35 -4.47 -6.68
N ASP A 45 -10.53 -5.00 -7.05
CA ASP A 45 -11.76 -4.85 -6.25
C ASP A 45 -11.59 -5.44 -4.85
N TRP A 46 -10.85 -6.55 -4.73
CA TRP A 46 -10.53 -7.18 -3.46
C TRP A 46 -9.66 -6.30 -2.57
N LEU A 47 -8.66 -5.65 -3.17
CA LEU A 47 -7.83 -4.66 -2.49
C LEU A 47 -8.68 -3.49 -1.99
N ASP A 48 -9.57 -2.98 -2.81
CA ASP A 48 -10.45 -1.84 -2.48
C ASP A 48 -11.38 -2.16 -1.32
N PHE A 49 -12.01 -3.34 -1.38
CA PHE A 49 -12.84 -3.83 -0.30
C PHE A 49 -12.05 -3.93 1.02
N GLY A 50 -10.84 -4.49 0.97
CA GLY A 50 -10.01 -4.66 2.16
C GLY A 50 -9.42 -3.37 2.73
N LEU A 51 -9.20 -2.35 1.91
CA LEU A 51 -8.70 -1.05 2.36
C LEU A 51 -9.80 -0.15 2.93
N ASN A 52 -11.06 -0.45 2.66
CA ASN A 52 -12.18 0.22 3.31
C ASN A 52 -12.33 -0.24 4.77
N LYS A 53 -12.13 0.68 5.71
CA LYS A 53 -12.17 0.41 7.16
C LYS A 53 -13.48 -0.22 7.65
N GLU A 54 -14.60 0.04 6.97
CA GLU A 54 -15.93 -0.47 7.35
C GLU A 54 -16.17 -1.91 6.90
N SER A 55 -15.39 -2.40 5.93
CA SER A 55 -15.60 -3.68 5.25
C SER A 55 -14.81 -4.84 5.88
N ILE A 56 -13.93 -4.52 6.82
CA ILE A 56 -12.98 -5.46 7.40
C ILE A 56 -13.66 -6.32 8.48
N SER A 57 -13.60 -7.63 8.30
CA SER A 57 -14.13 -8.62 9.24
C SER A 57 -13.18 -9.79 9.42
N ARG A 58 -13.42 -10.61 10.46
CA ARG A 58 -12.71 -11.89 10.64
C ARG A 58 -12.82 -12.80 9.40
N HIS A 59 -13.97 -12.78 8.72
CA HIS A 59 -14.19 -13.58 7.51
C HIS A 59 -13.36 -13.06 6.33
N PHE A 60 -13.25 -11.74 6.19
CA PHE A 60 -12.38 -11.12 5.19
C PHE A 60 -10.93 -11.57 5.36
N TYR A 61 -10.35 -11.45 6.57
CA TYR A 61 -8.97 -11.86 6.79
C TYR A 61 -8.72 -13.35 6.56
N ARG A 62 -9.69 -14.21 6.92
CA ARG A 62 -9.62 -15.64 6.61
C ARG A 62 -9.59 -15.89 5.09
N ALA A 63 -10.44 -15.19 4.34
CA ALA A 63 -10.44 -15.29 2.89
C ALA A 63 -9.14 -14.75 2.27
N ALA A 64 -8.60 -13.65 2.82
CA ALA A 64 -7.34 -13.04 2.37
C ALA A 64 -6.16 -14.01 2.53
N ALA A 65 -6.10 -14.70 3.67
CA ALA A 65 -5.06 -15.68 3.97
C ALA A 65 -5.01 -16.87 2.98
N HIS A 66 -6.14 -17.17 2.31
CA HIS A 66 -6.24 -18.21 1.29
C HIS A 66 -6.29 -17.65 -0.13
N HIS A 67 -6.10 -16.35 -0.31
CA HIS A 67 -6.15 -15.72 -1.62
C HIS A 67 -4.93 -16.11 -2.47
N SER A 68 -5.15 -16.34 -3.76
CA SER A 68 -4.11 -16.81 -4.68
C SER A 68 -3.06 -15.75 -5.03
N ASN A 69 -3.43 -14.46 -4.95
CA ASN A 69 -2.51 -13.36 -5.17
C ASN A 69 -1.63 -13.12 -3.93
N LEU A 70 -0.31 -13.09 -4.16
CA LEU A 70 0.70 -12.88 -3.12
C LEU A 70 0.47 -11.58 -2.33
N PHE A 71 0.29 -10.46 -3.03
CA PHE A 71 0.14 -9.16 -2.39
C PHE A 71 -1.05 -9.12 -1.43
N ILE A 72 -2.23 -9.57 -1.88
CA ILE A 72 -3.44 -9.63 -1.04
C ILE A 72 -3.18 -10.47 0.21
N LYS A 73 -2.59 -11.65 0.05
CA LYS A 73 -2.35 -12.56 1.16
C LYS A 73 -1.39 -11.97 2.20
N GLU A 74 -0.23 -11.50 1.76
CA GLU A 74 0.82 -10.99 2.66
C GLU A 74 0.43 -9.64 3.29
N TYR A 75 -0.13 -8.72 2.50
CA TYR A 75 -0.50 -7.39 2.98
C TYR A 75 -1.61 -7.47 4.04
N PHE A 76 -2.66 -8.25 3.80
CA PHE A 76 -3.76 -8.35 4.76
C PHE A 76 -3.45 -9.25 5.97
N ALA A 77 -2.52 -10.21 5.85
CA ALA A 77 -1.98 -10.89 7.02
C ALA A 77 -1.26 -9.90 7.95
N PHE A 78 -0.42 -9.03 7.38
CA PHE A 78 0.28 -8.00 8.13
C PHE A 78 -0.67 -6.93 8.71
N ASP A 79 -1.59 -6.39 7.90
CA ASP A 79 -2.60 -5.42 8.35
C ASP A 79 -3.43 -5.97 9.52
N LYS A 80 -3.78 -7.27 9.49
CA LYS A 80 -4.44 -7.95 10.61
C LYS A 80 -3.57 -7.92 11.87
N CYS A 81 -2.30 -8.31 11.78
CA CYS A 81 -1.40 -8.30 12.93
C CYS A 81 -1.26 -6.90 13.53
N VAL A 82 -1.13 -5.87 12.69
CA VAL A 82 -1.08 -4.47 13.13
C VAL A 82 -2.34 -4.06 13.87
N ARG A 83 -3.52 -4.42 13.34
CA ARG A 83 -4.81 -4.06 13.95
C ARG A 83 -5.06 -4.79 15.25
N ASP A 84 -4.80 -6.09 15.30
CA ASP A 84 -4.94 -6.88 16.53
C ASP A 84 -3.99 -6.35 17.61
N ALA A 85 -2.73 -6.07 17.25
CA ALA A 85 -1.76 -5.45 18.15
C ALA A 85 -2.21 -4.07 18.64
N ARG A 86 -2.83 -3.26 17.77
CA ARG A 86 -3.39 -1.95 18.12
C ARG A 86 -4.54 -2.07 19.11
N LEU A 87 -5.43 -3.04 18.91
CA LEU A 87 -6.53 -3.32 19.84
C LEU A 87 -5.99 -3.72 21.20
N CYS A 88 -5.06 -4.69 21.25
CA CYS A 88 -4.42 -5.10 22.50
C CYS A 88 -3.75 -3.93 23.23
N TRP A 89 -3.06 -3.05 22.50
CA TRP A 89 -2.44 -1.86 23.06
C TRP A 89 -3.45 -0.90 23.69
N LEU A 90 -4.57 -0.64 23.01
CA LEU A 90 -5.62 0.25 23.50
C LEU A 90 -6.34 -0.33 24.73
N ASP A 91 -6.55 -1.64 24.76
CA ASP A 91 -7.19 -2.35 25.86
C ASP A 91 -6.23 -2.60 27.05
N GLY A 92 -4.94 -2.29 26.90
CA GLY A 92 -3.93 -2.51 27.92
C GLY A 92 -3.59 -3.99 28.16
N VAL A 93 -3.89 -4.85 27.18
CA VAL A 93 -3.62 -6.30 27.26
C VAL A 93 -2.38 -6.68 26.45
N THR A 94 -1.75 -7.79 26.81
CA THR A 94 -0.58 -8.29 26.09
C THR A 94 -0.99 -8.84 24.72
N TYR A 95 -0.25 -8.48 23.67
CA TYR A 95 -0.39 -9.09 22.36
C TYR A 95 0.37 -10.43 22.33
N GLU A 96 -0.35 -11.53 22.10
CA GLU A 96 0.19 -12.90 22.10
C GLU A 96 0.42 -13.46 20.68
N GLY A 97 0.17 -12.68 19.63
CA GLY A 97 0.34 -13.14 18.25
C GLY A 97 1.80 -13.24 17.82
N GLU A 98 2.07 -14.15 16.89
CA GLU A 98 3.36 -14.22 16.20
C GLU A 98 3.48 -13.06 15.21
N PHE A 99 4.26 -12.04 15.59
CA PHE A 99 4.52 -10.88 14.75
C PHE A 99 5.91 -10.34 15.00
N GLU A 100 6.84 -10.66 14.10
CA GLU A 100 8.26 -10.32 14.22
C GLU A 100 8.49 -8.82 14.40
N GLU A 101 7.71 -8.01 13.68
CA GLU A 101 7.83 -6.55 13.64
C GLU A 101 7.13 -5.86 14.82
N TYR A 102 6.48 -6.61 15.73
CA TYR A 102 5.76 -6.07 16.88
C TYR A 102 6.60 -5.17 17.80
N PRO A 103 7.89 -5.45 18.09
CA PRO A 103 8.73 -4.56 18.89
C PRO A 103 8.84 -3.15 18.29
N ARG A 104 8.98 -3.05 16.96
CA ARG A 104 9.00 -1.77 16.24
C ARG A 104 7.63 -1.08 16.31
N LEU A 105 6.54 -1.85 16.13
CA LEU A 105 5.18 -1.32 16.21
C LEU A 105 4.84 -0.77 17.62
N LYS A 106 5.29 -1.43 18.69
CA LYS A 106 5.12 -0.94 20.07
C LYS A 106 5.75 0.43 20.29
N GLN A 107 6.93 0.69 19.71
CA GLN A 107 7.57 2.00 19.80
C GLN A 107 6.72 3.09 19.14
N ILE A 108 6.07 2.77 18.02
CA ILE A 108 5.15 3.68 17.33
C ILE A 108 3.92 3.95 18.21
N PHE A 109 3.32 2.93 18.82
CA PHE A 109 2.14 3.10 19.67
C PHE A 109 2.39 3.97 20.91
N ALA A 110 3.61 3.91 21.46
CA ALA A 110 4.04 4.68 22.63
C ALA A 110 4.30 6.17 22.33
N MET A 111 4.17 6.63 21.08
CA MET A 111 4.37 8.04 20.73
C MET A 111 3.22 8.92 21.23
N ASP A 112 3.58 10.04 21.88
CA ASP A 112 2.60 10.99 22.44
C ASP A 112 1.85 11.78 21.36
N ASN A 113 2.56 12.21 20.31
CA ASN A 113 1.97 12.99 19.23
C ASN A 113 1.16 12.07 18.30
N LEU A 114 -0.17 12.20 18.34
CA LEU A 114 -1.11 11.40 17.55
C LEU A 114 -0.85 11.47 16.04
N ILE A 115 -0.56 12.66 15.51
CA ILE A 115 -0.32 12.86 14.07
C ILE A 115 0.97 12.15 13.67
N GLU A 116 2.02 12.33 14.45
CA GLU A 116 3.29 11.64 14.18
C GLU A 116 3.14 10.12 14.29
N ARG A 117 2.37 9.64 15.27
CA ARG A 117 2.07 8.22 15.42
C ARG A 117 1.40 7.65 14.19
N GLU A 118 0.32 8.27 13.69
CA GLU A 118 -0.34 7.80 12.46
C GLU A 118 0.60 7.86 11.25
N ARG A 119 1.45 8.90 11.16
CA ARG A 119 2.46 9.01 10.10
C ARG A 119 3.48 7.87 10.14
N GLN A 120 3.94 7.49 11.34
CA GLN A 120 4.85 6.37 11.52
C GLN A 120 4.17 5.02 11.28
N LEU A 121 2.88 4.89 11.61
CA LEU A 121 2.09 3.70 11.24
C LEU A 121 1.98 3.56 9.73
N ASP A 122 1.72 4.64 9.00
CA ASP A 122 1.70 4.58 7.54
C ASP A 122 3.05 4.24 6.93
N ARG A 123 4.14 4.78 7.48
CA ARG A 123 5.51 4.40 7.08
C ARG A 123 5.77 2.92 7.35
N PHE A 124 5.31 2.40 8.48
CA PHE A 124 5.43 0.99 8.82
C PHE A 124 4.67 0.09 7.82
N MET A 125 3.44 0.47 7.45
CA MET A 125 2.69 -0.21 6.40
C MET A 125 3.37 -0.09 5.02
N TRP A 126 3.92 1.09 4.70
CA TRP A 126 4.64 1.35 3.45
C TRP A 126 5.89 0.47 3.31
N ASP A 127 6.65 0.30 4.39
CA ASP A 127 7.82 -0.57 4.41
C ASP A 127 7.42 -2.03 4.11
N LYS A 128 6.28 -2.50 4.62
CA LYS A 128 5.77 -3.83 4.28
C LYS A 128 5.37 -3.95 2.81
N ILE A 129 4.74 -2.91 2.25
CA ILE A 129 4.43 -2.88 0.81
C ILE A 129 5.71 -3.00 -0.01
N ASN A 130 6.78 -2.31 0.38
CA ASN A 130 8.09 -2.40 -0.27
C ASN A 130 8.69 -3.81 -0.18
N GLU A 131 8.59 -4.44 0.99
CA GLU A 131 9.07 -5.82 1.19
C GLU A 131 8.32 -6.82 0.29
N ILE A 132 6.99 -6.77 0.27
CA ILE A 132 6.15 -7.67 -0.54
C ILE A 132 6.42 -7.49 -2.03
N THR A 133 6.65 -6.26 -2.46
CA THR A 133 6.93 -5.93 -3.87
C THR A 133 8.42 -5.99 -4.21
N SER A 134 9.28 -6.32 -3.25
CA SER A 134 10.72 -6.45 -3.46
C SER A 134 11.01 -7.64 -4.38
N GLY A 135 11.65 -7.38 -5.52
CA GLY A 135 11.94 -8.41 -6.53
C GLY A 135 10.78 -8.72 -7.48
N GLU A 136 9.60 -8.14 -7.27
CA GLU A 136 8.49 -8.22 -8.22
C GLU A 136 8.72 -7.24 -9.37
N LEU A 137 8.77 -7.73 -10.60
CA LEU A 137 8.93 -6.89 -11.79
C LEU A 137 7.70 -6.98 -12.67
N PHE A 138 7.18 -5.80 -13.04
CA PHE A 138 6.14 -5.60 -14.06
C PHE A 138 4.93 -6.54 -13.93
N ASN A 139 4.31 -6.61 -12.76
CA ASN A 139 3.14 -7.46 -12.52
C ASN A 139 2.09 -6.79 -11.62
N ILE A 140 0.99 -7.51 -11.37
CA ILE A 140 -0.13 -7.01 -10.58
C ILE A 140 0.25 -6.67 -9.14
N ASN A 141 1.20 -7.37 -8.51
CA ASN A 141 1.62 -7.08 -7.13
C ASN A 141 2.23 -5.68 -7.02
N VAL A 142 3.04 -5.28 -8.00
CA VAL A 142 3.63 -3.93 -8.09
C VAL A 142 2.52 -2.88 -8.21
N LEU A 143 1.48 -3.13 -9.01
CA LEU A 143 0.34 -2.22 -9.14
C LEU A 143 -0.50 -2.12 -7.88
N LEU A 144 -0.76 -3.24 -7.20
CA LEU A 144 -1.50 -3.25 -5.95
C LEU A 144 -0.75 -2.46 -4.87
N GLY A 145 0.57 -2.67 -4.75
CA GLY A 145 1.42 -1.89 -3.86
C GLY A 145 1.40 -0.40 -4.19
N PHE A 146 1.45 -0.07 -5.48
CA PHE A 146 1.31 1.31 -5.95
C PHE A 146 -0.03 1.93 -5.55
N PHE A 147 -1.16 1.27 -5.81
CA PHE A 147 -2.49 1.78 -5.44
C PHE A 147 -2.65 1.97 -3.94
N THR A 148 -2.16 1.03 -3.13
CA THR A 148 -2.19 1.14 -1.66
C THR A 148 -1.41 2.37 -1.20
N LYS A 149 -0.22 2.62 -1.75
CA LYS A 149 0.58 3.82 -1.43
C LYS A 149 -0.08 5.11 -1.92
N ALA A 150 -0.66 5.12 -3.12
CA ALA A 150 -1.35 6.27 -3.67
C ALA A 150 -2.52 6.73 -2.76
N ARG A 151 -3.24 5.78 -2.16
CA ARG A 151 -4.28 6.09 -1.15
C ARG A 151 -3.74 6.72 0.12
N VAL A 152 -2.55 6.32 0.56
CA VAL A 152 -1.88 6.96 1.71
C VAL A 152 -1.53 8.41 1.35
N VAL A 153 -0.96 8.65 0.17
CA VAL A 153 -0.64 10.01 -0.31
C VAL A 153 -1.91 10.86 -0.38
N GLU A 154 -2.97 10.37 -1.03
CA GLU A 154 -4.25 11.08 -1.14
C GLU A 154 -4.81 11.47 0.24
N ARG A 155 -4.80 10.53 1.21
CA ARG A 155 -5.28 10.79 2.57
C ARG A 155 -4.48 11.89 3.25
N TRP A 156 -3.16 11.86 3.15
CA TRP A 156 -2.32 12.88 3.78
C TRP A 156 -2.42 14.22 3.06
N THR A 157 -2.54 14.26 1.73
CA THR A 157 -2.79 15.50 0.99
C THR A 157 -4.06 16.20 1.45
N GLN A 158 -5.13 15.45 1.75
CA GLN A 158 -6.38 16.01 2.26
C GLN A 158 -6.27 16.54 3.69
N LEU A 159 -5.40 15.96 4.52
CA LEU A 159 -5.20 16.37 5.92
C LEU A 159 -4.19 17.52 6.05
N ASP A 160 -3.08 17.43 5.33
CA ASP A 160 -1.99 18.40 5.29
C ASP A 160 -1.30 18.39 3.92
N PRO A 161 -1.48 19.45 3.10
CA PRO A 161 -0.87 19.53 1.78
C PRO A 161 0.66 19.44 1.77
N GLU A 162 1.35 19.81 2.85
CA GLU A 162 2.81 19.72 2.93
C GLU A 162 3.26 18.26 3.07
N SER A 163 2.72 17.54 4.05
CA SER A 163 2.92 16.09 4.20
C SER A 163 2.52 15.31 2.94
N GLY A 164 1.43 15.70 2.29
CA GLY A 164 1.00 15.13 1.02
C GLY A 164 2.04 15.28 -0.09
N ARG A 165 2.66 16.47 -0.23
CA ARG A 165 3.75 16.71 -1.19
C ARG A 165 4.98 15.85 -0.91
N GLU A 166 5.37 15.70 0.35
CA GLU A 166 6.50 14.85 0.73
C GLU A 166 6.26 13.38 0.36
N LEU A 167 5.09 12.85 0.70
CA LEU A 167 4.71 11.47 0.40
C LEU A 167 4.53 11.23 -1.10
N PHE A 168 4.02 12.22 -1.83
CA PHE A 168 3.94 12.17 -3.28
C PHE A 168 5.34 12.09 -3.92
N ALA A 169 6.28 12.92 -3.48
CA ALA A 169 7.66 12.87 -3.97
C ALA A 169 8.30 11.51 -3.68
N ARG A 170 8.03 10.91 -2.52
CA ARG A 170 8.45 9.55 -2.19
C ARG A 170 7.82 8.51 -3.12
N LEU A 171 6.51 8.60 -3.38
CA LEU A 171 5.83 7.69 -4.32
C LEU A 171 6.45 7.75 -5.71
N VAL A 172 6.70 8.95 -6.23
CA VAL A 172 7.36 9.15 -7.52
C VAL A 172 8.75 8.51 -7.52
N ASN A 173 9.53 8.69 -6.44
CA ASN A 173 10.86 8.10 -6.34
C ASN A 173 10.83 6.57 -6.26
N ASP A 174 9.89 5.97 -5.53
CA ASP A 174 9.72 4.52 -5.46
C ASP A 174 9.42 3.94 -6.86
N VAL A 175 8.50 4.57 -7.59
CA VAL A 175 8.14 4.16 -8.95
C VAL A 175 9.28 4.43 -9.93
N ARG A 176 10.08 5.49 -9.76
CA ARG A 176 11.26 5.76 -10.61
C ARG A 176 12.45 4.84 -10.30
N GLY A 177 12.62 4.48 -9.02
CA GLY A 177 13.70 3.65 -8.53
C GLY A 177 13.66 2.23 -9.09
N THR A 178 12.46 1.69 -9.30
CA THR A 178 12.27 0.40 -9.99
C THR A 178 12.77 0.42 -11.45
N PHE A 179 12.94 1.58 -12.09
CA PHE A 179 13.52 1.69 -13.44
C PHE A 179 15.05 1.77 -13.49
N LYS A 180 15.70 2.23 -12.41
CA LYS A 180 17.16 2.38 -12.38
C LYS A 180 17.91 1.03 -12.33
N GLY A 181 17.21 -0.08 -12.12
CA GLY A 181 17.76 -1.44 -12.12
C GLY A 181 17.87 -2.11 -13.50
N VAL A 182 17.46 -1.44 -14.59
CA VAL A 182 17.58 -1.99 -15.94
C VAL A 182 18.76 -1.34 -16.65
N ASN A 183 19.96 -1.91 -16.46
CA ASN A 183 21.08 -1.67 -17.36
C ASN A 183 20.71 -2.27 -18.72
N TYR A 184 20.34 -1.42 -19.67
CA TYR A 184 20.40 -1.78 -21.08
C TYR A 184 21.86 -1.70 -21.50
N GLU A 185 22.63 -2.77 -21.22
CA GLU A 185 23.86 -2.96 -21.97
C GLU A 185 23.47 -3.25 -23.42
N SER A 186 23.98 -2.38 -24.29
CA SER A 186 23.78 -2.40 -25.74
C SER A 186 24.51 -3.55 -26.41
#